data_AF-A0A352IXF9-F1
#
_entry.id   AF-A0A352IXF9-F1
#
_cell.length_a   1.000
_cell.length_b   1.000
_cell.length_c   1.000
_cell.angle_alpha   90.00
_cell.angle_beta   90.00
_cell.angle_gamma   90.00
#
_symmetry.space_group_name_H-M   'P 1'
#
loop_
_entity.id
_entity.type
_entity.pdbx_description
1 polymer ?
#
loop_
_entity_poly.entity_id
_entity_poly.type
_entity_poly.pdbx_seq_one_letter_code
_entity_poly.pdbx_strand_id
1 'polypeptide(L)'
;WPNYLRPVPSCTIMRFDPQLHAISERQRVERHTEIKSRPLGDANRQTQCRFRTCRAVDVFPVSVAAAHAEHSREVSSVTVDLALHTDQPLSSLGMDSLRFYLGGESHIAETLFLWLNHYLERIDLVVGDAVYRLPASLLRPVGFGNEEALLPYPKNAY
;
A
#
# COMPACT_ATOMS: atom_id res chain seq x y z
N TRP A 1 13.86 18.18 -23.46
CA TRP A 1 14.15 17.08 -22.52
C TRP A 1 14.98 17.60 -21.34
N PRO A 2 14.36 18.18 -20.29
CA PRO A 2 15.06 18.91 -19.23
C PRO A 2 15.47 18.07 -18.00
N ASN A 3 15.05 16.81 -17.91
CA ASN A 3 15.22 15.99 -16.69
C ASN A 3 16.36 14.95 -16.75
N TYR A 4 16.98 14.72 -17.91
CA TYR A 4 17.96 13.63 -18.09
C TYR A 4 19.26 13.82 -17.30
N LEU A 5 19.59 15.06 -16.94
CA LEU A 5 20.78 15.38 -16.15
C LEU A 5 20.49 15.50 -14.64
N ARG A 6 19.23 15.33 -14.22
CA ARG A 6 18.89 15.40 -12.80
C ARG A 6 19.15 14.03 -12.17
N PRO A 7 19.94 13.96 -11.08
CA PRO A 7 20.12 12.70 -10.37
C PRO A 7 18.78 12.24 -9.80
N VAL A 8 18.52 10.92 -9.89
CA VAL A 8 17.37 10.30 -9.23
C VAL A 8 17.67 10.23 -7.73
N PRO A 9 16.84 10.84 -6.86
CA PRO A 9 17.06 10.78 -5.42
C PRO A 9 16.87 9.35 -4.91
N SER A 10 17.52 9.00 -3.80
CA SER A 10 17.24 7.75 -3.10
C SER A 10 15.76 7.66 -2.72
N CYS A 11 15.15 6.52 -3.01
CA CYS A 11 13.74 6.24 -2.73
C CYS A 11 13.62 4.91 -2.00
N THR A 12 12.59 4.77 -1.17
CA THR A 12 12.27 3.52 -0.48
C THR A 12 10.77 3.40 -0.26
N ILE A 13 10.32 2.20 0.07
CA ILE A 13 8.94 1.91 0.47
C ILE A 13 8.91 1.88 2.00
N MET A 14 7.95 2.56 2.60
CA MET A 14 7.75 2.60 4.04
C MET A 14 6.36 2.10 4.38
N ARG A 15 6.28 1.28 5.44
CA ARG A 15 5.04 0.83 6.05
C ARG A 15 4.78 1.65 7.32
N PHE A 16 3.54 2.09 7.49
CA PHE A 16 3.07 2.75 8.70
C PHE A 16 2.25 1.74 9.50
N ASP A 17 2.87 1.14 10.51
CA ASP A 17 2.19 0.23 11.42
C ASP A 17 1.61 1.05 12.58
N PRO A 18 0.28 1.14 12.74
CA PRO A 18 -0.30 1.78 13.91
C PRO A 18 0.10 1.00 15.16
N GLN A 19 0.38 1.71 16.25
CA GLN A 19 0.52 1.05 17.55
C GLN A 19 -0.82 0.43 17.94
N LEU A 20 -0.78 -0.76 18.56
CA LEU A 20 -1.99 -1.45 19.01
C LEU A 20 -2.83 -0.53 19.90
N HIS A 21 -4.13 -0.43 19.59
CA HIS A 21 -5.11 0.42 20.27
C HIS A 21 -4.82 1.93 20.26
N ALA A 22 -3.84 2.42 19.48
CA ALA A 22 -3.54 3.85 19.42
C ALA A 22 -4.48 4.64 18.51
N ILE A 23 -5.14 3.95 17.57
CA ILE A 23 -6.12 4.55 16.67
C ILE A 23 -7.37 3.67 16.67
N SER A 24 -8.54 4.29 16.71
CA SER A 24 -9.84 3.60 16.64
C SER A 24 -10.54 3.84 15.31
N GLU A 25 -10.05 4.79 14.51
CA GLU A 25 -10.59 5.22 13.22
C GLU A 25 -9.45 5.54 12.23
N ARG A 26 -9.81 5.75 10.95
CA ARG A 26 -8.86 6.12 9.88
C ARG A 26 -8.01 7.34 10.25
N GLN A 27 -6.69 7.20 10.14
CA GLN A 27 -5.74 8.31 10.22
C GLN A 27 -5.09 8.58 8.87
N ARG A 28 -4.97 9.85 8.49
CA ARG A 28 -4.37 10.25 7.21
C ARG A 28 -2.92 10.70 7.41
N VAL A 29 -1.99 10.04 6.73
CA VAL A 29 -0.64 10.57 6.53
C VAL A 29 -0.63 11.36 5.23
N GLU A 30 -0.46 12.67 5.33
CA GLU A 30 -0.53 13.54 4.15
C GLU A 30 0.63 13.31 3.19
N ARG A 31 0.39 13.68 1.93
CA ARG A 31 1.44 13.70 0.91
C ARG A 31 2.51 14.72 1.32
N HIS A 32 3.77 14.39 1.05
CA HIS A 32 4.95 15.17 1.43
C HIS A 32 5.24 15.25 2.93
N THR A 33 4.62 14.39 3.75
CA THR A 33 5.02 14.21 5.15
C THR A 33 6.51 13.86 5.21
N GLU A 34 7.29 14.66 5.94
CA GLU A 34 8.74 14.47 6.09
C GLU A 34 9.04 13.30 7.03
N ILE A 35 9.99 12.45 6.64
CA ILE A 35 10.45 11.30 7.42
C ILE A 35 11.97 11.35 7.46
N LYS A 36 12.53 11.23 8.65
CA LYS A 36 13.98 11.25 8.86
C LYS A 36 14.49 9.83 9.03
N SER A 37 15.60 9.49 8.37
CA SER A 37 16.28 8.23 8.62
C SER A 37 16.83 8.18 10.04
N ARG A 38 17.27 7.00 10.49
CA ARG A 38 18.23 6.96 11.60
C ARG A 38 19.50 7.76 11.22
N PRO A 39 20.20 8.36 12.19
CA PRO A 39 21.54 8.93 11.95
C PRO A 39 22.47 7.87 11.33
N LEU A 40 23.24 8.28 10.33
CA LEU A 40 24.22 7.46 9.61
C LEU A 40 25.58 8.15 9.63
N GLY A 41 26.65 7.41 9.88
CA GLY A 41 28.03 7.93 9.94
C GLY A 41 28.76 7.48 11.19
N ASP A 42 29.95 8.04 11.43
CA ASP A 42 30.75 7.79 12.63
C ASP A 42 30.29 8.65 13.82
N ALA A 43 30.78 8.35 15.02
CA ALA A 43 30.37 9.05 16.26
C ALA A 43 30.60 10.57 16.23
N ASN A 44 31.51 11.06 15.38
CA ASN A 44 31.88 12.48 15.30
C ASN A 44 31.19 13.20 14.13
N ARG A 45 30.59 12.46 13.18
CA ARG A 45 29.89 13.02 12.02
C ARG A 45 28.70 12.15 11.63
N GLN A 46 27.55 12.46 12.24
CA GLN A 46 26.27 11.86 11.90
C GLN A 46 25.52 12.69 10.85
N THR A 47 25.00 12.03 9.83
CA THR A 47 24.12 12.62 8.81
C THR A 47 22.75 11.95 8.87
N GLN A 48 21.68 12.73 8.72
CA GLN A 48 20.31 12.22 8.69
C GLN A 48 19.67 12.51 7.33
N CYS A 49 19.30 11.46 6.61
CA CYS A 49 18.61 11.59 5.33
C CYS A 49 17.16 12.00 5.57
N ARG A 50 16.67 12.93 4.74
CA ARG A 50 15.27 13.37 4.75
C ARG A 50 14.55 12.77 3.54
N PHE A 51 13.50 12.03 3.83
CA PHE A 51 12.57 11.50 2.85
C PHE A 51 11.22 12.21 3.00
N ARG A 52 10.37 12.09 2.00
CA ARG A 52 8.99 12.56 2.07
C ARG A 52 8.06 11.55 1.42
N THR A 53 6.85 11.41 1.93
CA THR A 53 5.83 10.60 1.27
C THR A 53 5.51 11.17 -0.11
N CYS A 54 5.44 10.33 -1.13
CA CYS A 54 5.08 10.76 -2.49
C CYS A 54 3.56 10.73 -2.74
N ARG A 55 2.80 10.14 -1.82
CA ARG A 55 1.35 9.98 -1.84
C ARG A 55 0.84 10.08 -0.42
N ALA A 56 -0.40 10.50 -0.28
CA ALA A 56 -1.07 10.37 1.00
C ALA A 56 -1.51 8.92 1.24
N VAL A 57 -1.54 8.51 2.50
CA VAL A 57 -1.81 7.13 2.93
C VAL A 57 -2.82 7.16 4.06
N ASP A 58 -3.87 6.37 3.94
CA ASP A 58 -4.82 6.10 5.02
C ASP A 58 -4.30 4.92 5.85
N VAL A 59 -4.20 5.13 7.15
CA VAL A 59 -3.79 4.13 8.15
C VAL A 59 -5.04 3.75 8.94
N PHE A 60 -5.37 2.46 8.92
CA PHE A 60 -6.51 1.90 9.63
C PHE A 60 -6.02 1.04 10.80
N PRO A 61 -6.83 0.82 11.86
CA PRO A 61 -6.55 -0.14 12.92
C PRO A 61 -6.71 -1.59 12.43
N VAL A 62 -6.06 -1.94 11.32
CA VAL A 62 -6.15 -3.24 10.66
C VAL A 62 -4.75 -3.68 10.25
N SER A 63 -4.44 -4.96 10.43
CA SER A 63 -3.21 -5.57 9.91
C SER A 63 -3.50 -6.83 9.10
N VAL A 64 -2.58 -7.18 8.20
CA VAL A 64 -2.61 -8.50 7.55
C VAL A 64 -2.15 -9.55 8.56
N ALA A 65 -3.05 -10.46 8.93
CA ALA A 65 -2.79 -11.57 9.83
C ALA A 65 -2.15 -12.75 9.08
N ALA A 66 -2.67 -13.06 7.90
CA ALA A 66 -2.14 -14.09 7.02
C ALA A 66 -2.49 -13.77 5.57
N ALA A 67 -1.72 -14.35 4.66
CA ALA A 67 -2.03 -14.36 3.24
C ALA A 67 -1.75 -15.76 2.71
N HIS A 68 -2.72 -16.35 2.02
CA HIS A 68 -2.61 -17.68 1.45
C HIS A 68 -3.06 -17.68 0.01
N ALA A 69 -2.45 -18.55 -0.79
CA ALA A 69 -2.82 -18.79 -2.16
C ALA A 69 -3.25 -20.24 -2.30
N GLU A 70 -4.40 -20.46 -2.91
CA GLU A 70 -4.91 -21.79 -3.22
C GLU A 70 -4.98 -21.94 -4.73
N HIS A 71 -4.57 -23.11 -5.21
CA HIS A 71 -4.67 -23.47 -6.60
C HIS A 71 -5.38 -24.81 -6.71
N SER A 72 -6.51 -24.80 -7.41
CA SER A 72 -7.27 -25.99 -7.78
C SER A 72 -7.34 -26.10 -9.30
N ARG A 73 -7.93 -27.19 -9.81
CA ARG A 73 -8.11 -27.39 -11.26
C ARG A 73 -9.03 -26.35 -11.90
N GLU A 74 -9.90 -25.73 -11.12
CA GLU A 74 -10.95 -24.84 -11.61
C GLU A 74 -10.75 -23.38 -11.17
N VAL A 75 -10.12 -23.17 -10.01
CA VAL A 75 -9.97 -21.83 -9.41
C VAL A 75 -8.59 -21.68 -8.77
N SER A 76 -7.96 -20.52 -9.02
CA SER A 76 -6.86 -20.00 -8.23
C SER A 76 -7.37 -18.82 -7.40
N SER A 77 -7.11 -18.81 -6.11
CA SER A 77 -7.52 -17.74 -5.19
C SER A 77 -6.35 -17.25 -4.36
N VAL A 78 -6.40 -15.97 -4.00
CA VAL A 78 -5.53 -15.37 -2.99
C VAL A 78 -6.43 -14.79 -1.92
N THR A 79 -6.24 -15.25 -0.69
CA THR A 79 -6.99 -14.79 0.46
C THR A 79 -6.06 -14.03 1.38
N VAL A 80 -6.55 -12.90 1.88
CA VAL A 80 -5.84 -12.05 2.83
C VAL A 80 -6.68 -11.92 4.07
N ASP A 81 -6.21 -12.50 5.17
CA ASP A 81 -6.87 -12.44 6.46
C ASP A 81 -6.49 -11.12 7.15
N LEU A 82 -7.51 -10.35 7.54
CA LEU A 82 -7.34 -9.05 8.17
C LEU A 82 -7.71 -9.14 9.65
N ALA A 83 -6.79 -8.74 10.52
CA ALA A 83 -7.05 -8.57 11.95
C ALA A 83 -7.41 -7.12 12.24
N LEU A 84 -8.54 -6.89 12.94
CA LEU A 84 -8.94 -5.58 13.43
C LEU A 84 -8.40 -5.37 14.85
N HIS A 85 -7.90 -4.16 15.12
CA HIS A 85 -7.30 -3.75 16.39
C HIS A 85 -8.14 -2.69 17.11
N THR A 86 -9.46 -2.82 17.02
CA THR A 86 -10.47 -1.88 17.52
C THR A 86 -11.76 -2.63 17.85
N ASP A 87 -12.48 -2.16 18.87
CA ASP A 87 -13.81 -2.68 19.23
C ASP A 87 -14.93 -1.98 18.45
N GLN A 88 -14.58 -1.00 17.60
CA GLN A 88 -15.54 -0.31 16.76
C GLN A 88 -16.03 -1.20 15.59
N PRO A 89 -17.30 -1.06 15.17
CA PRO A 89 -17.80 -1.78 14.01
C PRO A 89 -17.02 -1.37 12.75
N LEU A 90 -16.80 -2.34 11.84
CA LEU A 90 -16.09 -2.10 10.57
C LEU A 90 -16.67 -0.91 9.77
N SER A 91 -17.99 -0.70 9.86
CA SER A 91 -18.69 0.40 9.19
C SER A 91 -18.34 1.79 9.71
N SER A 92 -17.83 1.94 10.94
CA SER A 92 -17.44 3.24 11.49
C SER A 92 -15.98 3.60 11.21
N LEU A 93 -15.17 2.68 10.67
CA LEU A 93 -13.76 2.92 10.41
C LEU A 93 -13.49 3.87 9.23
N GLY A 94 -14.51 4.17 8.41
CA GLY A 94 -14.34 4.98 7.20
C GLY A 94 -13.43 4.29 6.18
N MET A 95 -13.48 2.96 6.12
CA MET A 95 -12.61 2.13 5.29
C MET A 95 -13.19 1.99 3.88
N ASP A 96 -13.16 3.09 3.12
CA ASP A 96 -13.70 3.14 1.76
C ASP A 96 -12.79 2.43 0.74
N SER A 97 -11.50 2.30 1.06
CA SER A 97 -10.53 1.61 0.22
C SER A 97 -9.39 1.03 1.06
N LEU A 98 -8.89 -0.13 0.65
CA LEU A 98 -7.70 -0.76 1.21
C LEU A 98 -6.63 -0.87 0.13
N ARG A 99 -5.40 -0.47 0.49
CA ARG A 99 -4.24 -0.55 -0.39
C ARG A 99 -3.30 -1.63 0.10
N PHE A 100 -3.04 -2.61 -0.76
CA PHE A 100 -2.04 -3.64 -0.51
C PHE A 100 -0.77 -3.36 -1.30
N TYR A 101 0.37 -3.61 -0.67
CA TYR A 101 1.66 -3.64 -1.35
C TYR A 101 2.02 -5.10 -1.66
N LEU A 102 2.24 -5.40 -2.93
CA LEU A 102 2.72 -6.72 -3.35
C LEU A 102 4.23 -6.80 -3.11
N GLY A 103 4.60 -7.25 -1.91
CA GLY A 103 5.98 -7.54 -1.55
C GLY A 103 6.42 -8.93 -2.02
N GLY A 104 7.73 -9.19 -1.98
CA GLY A 104 8.34 -10.47 -2.36
C GLY A 104 9.37 -10.32 -3.46
N GLU A 105 9.81 -11.46 -4.01
CA GLU A 105 10.69 -11.48 -5.17
C GLU A 105 9.99 -10.91 -6.41
N SER A 106 10.73 -10.18 -7.25
CA SER A 106 10.18 -9.42 -8.39
C SER A 106 9.27 -10.27 -9.27
N HIS A 107 9.71 -11.48 -9.64
CA HIS A 107 8.95 -12.35 -10.55
C HIS A 107 7.60 -12.79 -9.96
N ILE A 108 7.54 -13.09 -8.66
CA ILE A 108 6.31 -13.51 -7.99
C ILE A 108 5.34 -12.32 -7.89
N ALA A 109 5.84 -11.16 -7.45
CA ALA A 109 5.03 -9.95 -7.32
C ALA A 109 4.47 -9.48 -8.67
N GLU A 110 5.28 -9.53 -9.74
CA GLU A 110 4.87 -9.18 -11.11
C GLU A 110 3.82 -10.14 -11.66
N THR A 111 3.99 -11.44 -11.44
CA THR A 111 3.02 -12.45 -11.88
C THR A 111 1.69 -12.30 -11.15
N LEU A 112 1.73 -12.10 -9.83
CA LEU A 112 0.53 -11.85 -9.03
C LEU A 112 -0.15 -10.54 -9.45
N PHE A 113 0.63 -9.49 -9.72
CA PHE A 113 0.10 -8.23 -10.23
C PHE A 113 -0.62 -8.43 -11.57
N LEU A 114 -0.02 -9.16 -12.52
CA LEU A 114 -0.66 -9.49 -13.79
C LEU A 114 -1.99 -10.22 -13.57
N TRP A 115 -2.00 -11.25 -12.72
CA TRP A 115 -3.18 -12.05 -12.45
C TRP A 115 -4.31 -11.25 -11.83
N LEU A 116 -4.00 -10.44 -10.81
CA LEU A 116 -4.99 -9.58 -10.16
C LEU A 116 -5.56 -8.50 -11.10
N ASN A 117 -4.77 -8.00 -12.06
CA ASN A 117 -5.24 -6.93 -12.95
C ASN A 117 -5.94 -7.44 -14.22
N HIS A 118 -5.57 -8.60 -14.75
CA HIS A 118 -6.07 -9.09 -16.05
C HIS A 118 -6.95 -10.34 -15.97
N TYR A 119 -6.80 -11.16 -14.93
CA TYR A 119 -7.49 -12.45 -14.82
C TYR A 119 -8.38 -12.55 -13.57
N LEU A 120 -8.55 -11.47 -12.82
CA LEU A 120 -9.41 -11.44 -11.64
C LEU A 120 -10.88 -11.51 -12.03
N GLU A 121 -11.52 -12.62 -11.70
CA GLU A 121 -12.94 -12.82 -12.00
C GLU A 121 -13.87 -12.16 -10.98
N ARG A 122 -13.51 -12.22 -9.69
CA ARG A 122 -14.33 -11.68 -8.59
C ARG A 122 -13.50 -11.39 -7.34
N ILE A 123 -14.08 -10.60 -6.44
CA ILE A 123 -13.57 -10.35 -5.10
C ILE A 123 -14.70 -10.71 -4.14
N ASP A 124 -14.41 -11.53 -3.13
CA ASP A 124 -15.37 -11.87 -2.08
C ASP A 124 -14.84 -11.31 -0.74
N LEU A 125 -15.62 -10.45 -0.07
CA LEU A 125 -15.34 -9.93 1.26
C LEU A 125 -16.13 -10.75 2.29
N VAL A 126 -15.42 -11.43 3.19
CA VAL A 126 -16.02 -12.27 4.23
C VAL A 126 -15.95 -11.54 5.58
N VAL A 127 -17.10 -11.39 6.25
CA VAL A 127 -17.21 -10.76 7.57
C VAL A 127 -18.08 -11.65 8.45
N GLY A 128 -17.45 -12.40 9.36
CA GLY A 128 -18.14 -13.46 10.09
C GLY A 128 -18.70 -14.50 9.11
N ASP A 129 -19.99 -14.79 9.21
CA ASP A 129 -20.69 -15.73 8.32
C ASP A 129 -21.22 -15.07 7.02
N ALA A 130 -21.08 -13.75 6.89
CA ALA A 130 -21.57 -13.02 5.72
C ALA A 130 -20.52 -12.92 4.62
N VAL A 131 -20.93 -13.19 3.38
CA VAL A 131 -20.08 -13.05 2.18
C VAL A 131 -20.65 -11.97 1.28
N TYR A 132 -19.87 -10.92 1.05
CA TYR A 132 -20.20 -9.81 0.16
C TYR A 132 -19.38 -9.94 -1.12
N ARG A 133 -20.06 -10.23 -2.22
CA ARG A 133 -19.41 -10.27 -3.53
C ARG A 133 -19.23 -8.86 -4.08
N LEU A 134 -17.97 -8.51 -4.33
CA LEU A 134 -17.55 -7.23 -4.87
C LEU A 134 -17.15 -7.38 -6.34
N PRO A 135 -17.44 -6.37 -7.19
CA PRO A 135 -17.02 -6.42 -8.58
C PRO A 135 -15.51 -6.29 -8.68
N ALA A 136 -14.90 -7.07 -9.58
CA ALA A 136 -13.45 -7.07 -9.81
C ALA A 136 -12.90 -5.66 -10.16
N SER A 137 -13.73 -4.80 -10.74
CA SER A 137 -13.40 -3.39 -11.05
C SER A 137 -13.09 -2.51 -9.83
N LEU A 138 -13.34 -2.98 -8.60
CA LEU A 138 -12.90 -2.29 -7.38
C LEU A 138 -11.40 -2.47 -7.13
N LEU A 139 -10.79 -3.55 -7.62
CA LEU A 139 -9.33 -3.67 -7.60
C LEU A 139 -8.75 -2.77 -8.68
N ARG A 140 -7.89 -1.85 -8.27
CA ARG A 140 -7.27 -0.87 -9.17
C ARG A 140 -5.77 -0.82 -8.90
N PRO A 141 -4.93 -0.75 -9.95
CA PRO A 141 -3.51 -0.53 -9.77
C PRO A 141 -3.25 0.89 -9.25
N VAL A 142 -2.20 1.03 -8.44
CA VAL A 142 -1.76 2.30 -7.84
C VAL A 142 -0.41 2.68 -8.42
N GLY A 143 -0.21 3.95 -8.72
CA GLY A 143 1.05 4.52 -9.23
C GLY A 143 0.99 5.04 -10.66
N PHE A 144 -0.18 4.97 -11.30
CA PHE A 144 -0.39 5.41 -12.69
C PHE A 144 -1.11 6.76 -12.78
N GLY A 145 -1.69 7.25 -11.67
CA GLY A 145 -2.31 8.58 -11.61
C GLY A 145 -1.29 9.72 -11.45
N ASN A 146 -1.65 10.92 -11.91
CA ASN A 146 -0.82 12.12 -11.78
C ASN A 146 -0.47 12.44 -10.31
N GLU A 147 -1.44 12.29 -9.41
CA GLU A 147 -1.25 12.50 -7.96
C GLU A 147 -0.46 11.37 -7.28
N GLU A 148 -0.19 10.29 -8.03
CA GLU A 148 0.54 9.12 -7.58
C GLU A 148 1.99 9.12 -8.06
N ALA A 149 2.44 10.17 -8.73
CA ALA A 149 3.81 10.27 -9.22
C ALA A 149 4.83 10.30 -8.05
N LEU A 150 5.84 9.44 -8.14
CA LEU A 150 6.96 9.37 -7.20
C LEU A 150 7.81 10.65 -7.24
N LEU A 151 8.11 11.11 -8.46
CA LEU A 151 8.91 12.31 -8.71
C LEU A 151 8.02 13.41 -9.29
N PRO A 152 8.25 14.69 -8.95
CA PRO A 152 7.54 15.80 -9.56
C PRO A 152 7.97 15.96 -11.02
N TYR A 153 7.14 15.51 -11.95
CA TYR A 153 7.33 15.79 -13.36
C TYR A 153 6.78 17.19 -13.70
N PRO A 154 7.51 18.03 -14.46
CA PRO A 154 6.95 19.26 -14.99
C PRO A 154 5.79 18.92 -15.93
N LYS A 155 4.79 19.80 -16.03
CA LYS A 155 3.58 19.62 -16.88
C LYS A 155 3.86 19.35 -18.36
N ASN A 156 5.11 19.53 -18.79
CA ASN A 156 5.57 19.45 -20.17
C ASN A 156 6.41 18.18 -20.42
N ALA A 157 6.46 17.26 -19.46
CA ALA A 157 7.03 15.93 -19.61
C ALA A 157 5.91 14.96 -19.97
N TYR A 158 5.98 14.41 -21.18
CA TYR A 158 5.10 13.39 -21.72
C TYR A 158 5.75 12.01 -21.58
#